data_AF-A0A416EVP2-F1
#
_entry.id   AF-A0A416EVP2-F1
#
_cell.length_a   1.000
_cell.length_b   1.000
_cell.length_c   1.000
_cell.angle_alpha   90.00
_cell.angle_beta   90.00
_cell.angle_gamma   90.00
#
_symmetry.space_group_name_H-M   'P 1'
#
loop_
_entity.id
_entity.type
_entity.pdbx_description
1 polymer ?
#
loop_
_entity_poly.entity_id
_entity_poly.type
_entity_poly.pdbx_seq_one_letter_code
_entity_poly.pdbx_strand_id
1 'polypeptide(L)'
;MRINPDNKKIRYSGRIDWANPKEPIWVYPCTSVEFKFTGKYLKIFLRNKNEYWQNYLGCILDGVQSCYYLDNEKENEIEIRVPENENGEHHVLFFKRQDSCHEMHILGFEIEDGAKLLELPDAQTRKIEVYGDSVSAGEVTEAVDYTGKTDPEHQGGYSNSWYSYAWMTARMLNAQIHDIAQGGIALLDGQGWFHEPDQIGMESAWNKIRFNKTFGELTEWDFNQYTPQVVVVAIGQNDNHPFDYMSEDYMCEKAILWREHYTEFLKKLRQVYPKASIVCCTTLLEHDSSWDKAIDDVVVSMGDRKISHCIFKRNGAATPGHLRIPETYEMARELADYIENLGIEEWK
;
A
#
# COMPACT_ATOMS: atom_id res chain seq x y z
N MET A 1 9.49 29.22 8.92
CA MET A 1 8.63 29.47 7.73
C MET A 1 7.59 28.37 7.56
N ARG A 2 6.30 28.68 7.70
CA ARG A 2 5.18 27.74 7.50
C ARG A 2 4.96 27.43 6.02
N ILE A 3 4.64 26.18 5.72
CA ILE A 3 4.32 25.66 4.39
C ILE A 3 2.93 25.02 4.46
N ASN A 4 2.02 25.48 3.61
CA ASN A 4 0.68 24.89 3.51
C ASN A 4 0.73 23.55 2.77
N PRO A 5 -0.17 22.60 3.10
CA PRO A 5 -0.27 21.32 2.40
C PRO A 5 -0.56 21.39 0.89
N ASP A 6 -1.06 22.51 0.38
CA ASP A 6 -1.37 22.73 -1.04
C ASP A 6 -0.27 23.50 -1.80
N ASN A 7 0.93 23.64 -1.21
CA ASN A 7 2.04 24.32 -1.87
C ASN A 7 2.45 23.57 -3.16
N LYS A 8 2.62 24.29 -4.27
CA LYS A 8 2.94 23.67 -5.57
C LYS A 8 4.33 23.02 -5.64
N LYS A 9 5.23 23.34 -4.70
CA LYS A 9 6.59 22.77 -4.62
C LYS A 9 6.65 21.47 -3.80
N ILE A 10 5.55 21.07 -3.17
CA ILE A 10 5.47 19.76 -2.51
C ILE A 10 4.69 18.80 -3.39
N ARG A 11 5.12 17.54 -3.44
CA ARG A 11 4.51 16.53 -4.29
C ARG A 11 3.98 15.40 -3.43
N TYR A 12 2.73 15.02 -3.68
CA TYR A 12 2.10 13.89 -3.02
C TYR A 12 1.98 12.68 -3.94
N SER A 13 1.91 11.49 -3.35
CA SER A 13 1.60 10.23 -4.02
C SER A 13 0.63 9.41 -3.16
N GLY A 14 -0.31 8.72 -3.79
CA GLY A 14 -1.35 7.91 -3.14
C GLY A 14 -2.77 8.42 -3.41
N ARG A 15 -3.76 7.64 -2.99
CA ARG A 15 -5.17 8.06 -2.99
C ARG A 15 -5.44 8.91 -1.76
N ILE A 16 -5.50 10.22 -1.97
CA ILE A 16 -5.61 11.22 -0.90
C ILE A 16 -6.96 11.91 -1.00
N ASP A 17 -7.60 12.12 0.15
CA ASP A 17 -8.79 12.96 0.23
C ASP A 17 -8.36 14.44 0.18
N TRP A 18 -8.74 15.12 -0.90
CA TRP A 18 -8.45 16.53 -1.16
C TRP A 18 -9.67 17.44 -0.94
N ALA A 19 -10.75 16.96 -0.32
CA ALA A 19 -11.96 17.75 -0.07
C ALA A 19 -11.64 19.06 0.68
N ASN A 20 -10.65 19.03 1.56
CA ASN A 20 -10.00 20.22 2.11
C ASN A 20 -8.53 20.28 1.69
N PRO A 21 -8.14 21.12 0.72
CA PRO A 21 -6.74 21.22 0.26
C PRO A 21 -5.74 21.64 1.33
N LYS A 22 -6.21 22.26 2.42
CA LYS A 22 -5.38 22.66 3.56
C LYS A 22 -5.25 21.58 4.62
N GLU A 23 -5.93 20.46 4.45
CA GLU A 23 -5.88 19.30 5.34
C GLU A 23 -6.11 18.00 4.53
N PRO A 24 -5.17 17.62 3.65
CA PRO A 24 -5.30 16.35 2.94
C PRO A 24 -5.26 15.17 3.91
N ILE A 25 -6.09 14.16 3.64
CA ILE A 25 -6.20 12.96 4.49
C ILE A 25 -5.56 11.78 3.78
N TRP A 26 -4.61 11.14 4.47
CA TRP A 26 -3.94 9.92 4.02
C TRP A 26 -4.60 8.71 4.65
N VAL A 27 -5.07 7.80 3.80
CA VAL A 27 -5.80 6.59 4.22
C VAL A 27 -4.97 5.32 3.98
N TYR A 28 -4.34 5.23 2.82
CA TYR A 28 -3.66 4.01 2.38
C TYR A 28 -2.16 3.99 2.71
N PRO A 29 -1.56 2.81 2.90
CA PRO A 29 -0.11 2.68 3.01
C PRO A 29 0.58 3.22 1.75
N CYS A 30 1.88 3.46 1.81
CA CYS A 30 2.67 4.11 0.75
C CYS A 30 2.28 5.56 0.41
N THR A 31 1.13 6.07 0.89
CA THR A 31 0.76 7.47 0.74
C THR A 31 1.83 8.36 1.33
N SER A 32 2.30 9.33 0.56
CA SER A 32 3.49 10.09 0.90
C SER A 32 3.48 11.51 0.35
N VAL A 33 4.35 12.33 0.92
CA VAL A 33 4.68 13.67 0.44
C VAL A 33 6.19 13.85 0.45
N GLU A 34 6.71 14.43 -0.62
CA GLU A 34 8.10 14.82 -0.73
C GLU A 34 8.28 16.29 -1.09
N PHE A 35 9.41 16.85 -0.67
CA PHE A 35 9.89 18.15 -1.13
C PHE A 35 11.38 18.32 -0.87
N LYS A 36 11.97 19.28 -1.58
CA LYS A 36 13.34 19.73 -1.34
C LYS A 36 13.34 21.09 -0.65
N PHE A 37 14.28 21.29 0.26
CA PHE A 37 14.37 22.51 1.04
C PHE A 37 15.79 22.80 1.51
N THR A 38 16.02 24.00 2.02
CA THR A 38 17.23 24.36 2.78
C THR A 38 16.90 24.52 4.26
N GLY A 39 17.89 24.54 5.14
CA GLY A 39 17.72 24.97 6.54
C GLY A 39 17.97 23.87 7.56
N LYS A 40 17.96 24.24 8.84
CA LYS A 40 18.50 23.39 9.92
C LYS A 40 17.47 22.52 10.64
N TYR A 41 16.19 22.77 10.40
CA TYR A 41 15.11 21.95 10.95
C TYR A 41 13.93 21.90 10.00
N LEU A 42 13.12 20.86 10.19
CA LEU A 42 11.86 20.65 9.52
C LEU A 42 10.83 20.18 10.56
N LYS A 43 9.60 20.65 10.46
CA LYS A 43 8.46 20.18 11.22
C LYS A 43 7.36 19.68 10.32
N ILE A 44 6.63 18.67 10.78
CA ILE A 44 5.34 18.27 10.24
C ILE A 44 4.29 18.37 11.35
N PHE A 45 3.10 18.83 10.97
CA PHE A 45 1.94 18.99 11.83
C PHE A 45 0.83 18.11 11.30
N LEU A 46 0.26 17.23 12.13
CA LEU A 46 -0.78 16.32 11.70
C LEU A 46 -1.69 15.88 12.84
N ARG A 47 -2.93 15.49 12.51
CA ARG A 47 -3.82 14.74 13.41
C ARG A 47 -3.85 13.29 12.99
N ASN A 48 -3.89 12.41 13.98
CA ASN A 48 -4.03 10.98 13.79
C ASN A 48 -5.46 10.57 14.13
N LYS A 49 -5.98 9.60 13.39
CA LYS A 49 -7.09 8.77 13.83
C LYS A 49 -6.67 7.31 13.73
N ASN A 50 -6.85 6.54 14.79
CA ASN A 50 -6.63 5.11 14.77
C ASN A 50 -7.86 4.33 15.23
N GLU A 51 -8.13 3.22 14.56
CA GLU A 51 -9.13 2.24 15.00
C GLU A 51 -8.45 1.02 15.63
N TYR A 52 -7.44 0.47 14.94
CA TYR A 52 -6.63 -0.64 15.43
C TYR A 52 -5.20 -0.18 15.69
N TRP A 53 -4.52 -0.77 16.66
CA TRP A 53 -3.08 -0.62 16.88
C TRP A 53 -2.61 0.84 17.06
N GLN A 54 -1.30 1.03 17.19
CA GLN A 54 -0.66 2.34 17.15
C GLN A 54 -0.29 2.71 15.71
N ASN A 55 -0.37 4.01 15.39
CA ASN A 55 -0.02 4.54 14.08
C ASN A 55 1.32 5.29 14.13
N TYR A 56 2.11 5.19 13.07
CA TYR A 56 3.45 5.76 13.02
C TYR A 56 3.69 6.47 11.69
N LEU A 57 4.28 7.66 11.74
CA LEU A 57 4.76 8.37 10.57
C LEU A 57 6.17 7.90 10.21
N GLY A 58 6.38 7.56 8.95
CA GLY A 58 7.71 7.35 8.38
C GLY A 58 8.28 8.66 7.85
N CYS A 59 9.58 8.87 8.02
CA CYS A 59 10.33 9.98 7.42
C CYS A 59 11.62 9.45 6.82
N ILE A 60 11.95 9.87 5.60
CA ILE A 60 13.28 9.71 5.02
C ILE A 60 13.83 11.10 4.77
N LEU A 61 14.89 11.47 5.49
CA LEU A 61 15.61 12.73 5.31
C LEU A 61 17.01 12.41 4.78
N ASP A 62 17.32 12.89 3.57
CA ASP A 62 18.60 12.64 2.89
C ASP A 62 19.00 11.16 2.85
N GLY A 63 18.01 10.29 2.64
CA GLY A 63 18.19 8.82 2.58
C GLY A 63 18.22 8.13 3.95
N VAL A 64 18.17 8.87 5.05
CA VAL A 64 18.11 8.31 6.42
C VAL A 64 16.66 8.20 6.86
N GLN A 65 16.24 6.98 7.20
CA GLN A 65 14.87 6.71 7.64
C GLN A 65 14.71 6.82 9.16
N SER A 66 13.60 7.41 9.59
CA SER A 66 13.15 7.54 10.98
C SER A 66 11.67 7.18 11.10
N CYS A 67 11.22 6.84 12.32
CA CYS A 67 9.83 6.57 12.64
C CYS A 67 9.36 7.40 13.83
N TYR A 68 8.11 7.84 13.80
CA TYR A 68 7.52 8.68 14.84
C TYR A 68 6.13 8.17 15.21
N TYR A 69 5.93 7.86 16.49
CA TYR A 69 4.61 7.52 17.03
C TYR A 69 3.65 8.72 16.92
N LEU A 70 2.39 8.45 16.58
CA LEU A 70 1.35 9.46 16.48
C LEU A 70 0.31 9.31 17.60
N ASP A 71 0.13 10.39 18.35
CA ASP A 71 -0.88 10.48 19.40
C ASP A 71 -2.27 10.78 18.80
N ASN A 72 -3.29 10.08 19.27
CA ASN A 72 -4.68 10.23 18.80
C ASN A 72 -5.42 11.39 19.49
N GLU A 73 -4.98 11.80 20.69
CA GLU A 73 -5.73 12.73 21.54
C GLU A 73 -5.32 14.20 21.32
N LYS A 74 -4.33 14.45 20.46
CA LYS A 74 -3.80 15.79 20.18
C LYS A 74 -3.31 15.96 18.75
N GLU A 75 -3.10 17.21 18.37
CA GLU A 75 -2.28 17.52 17.20
C GLU A 75 -0.82 17.13 17.47
N ASN A 76 -0.23 16.40 16.52
CA ASN A 76 1.16 15.99 16.56
C ASN A 76 2.01 17.08 15.89
N GLU A 77 3.02 17.57 16.61
CA GLU A 77 4.11 18.40 16.09
C GLU A 77 5.40 17.58 16.19
N ILE A 78 5.95 17.18 15.04
CA ILE A 78 7.19 16.41 14.96
C ILE A 78 8.27 17.33 14.40
N GLU A 79 9.25 17.69 15.23
CA GLU A 79 10.43 18.44 14.83
C GLU A 79 11.59 17.49 14.50
N ILE A 80 12.21 17.70 13.36
CA ILE A 80 13.31 16.90 12.81
C ILE A 80 14.49 17.83 12.60
N ARG A 81 15.61 17.50 13.26
CA ARG A 81 16.88 18.19 13.05
C ARG A 81 17.49 17.76 11.72
N VAL A 82 17.88 18.75 10.94
CA VAL A 82 18.47 18.52 9.62
C VAL A 82 20.00 18.52 9.75
N PRO A 83 20.69 17.48 9.26
CA PRO A 83 22.15 17.43 9.30
C PRO A 83 22.76 18.46 8.36
N GLU A 84 23.96 18.96 8.67
CA GLU A 84 24.70 19.82 7.73
C GLU A 84 25.25 19.00 6.56
N ASN A 85 25.19 19.55 5.34
CA ASN A 85 25.79 18.97 4.14
C ASN A 85 26.44 20.07 3.25
N GLU A 86 27.09 19.68 2.15
CA GLU A 86 27.95 20.58 1.36
C GLU A 86 27.18 21.73 0.66
N ASN A 87 25.95 21.49 0.21
CA ASN A 87 25.16 22.46 -0.55
C ASN A 87 24.00 23.09 0.25
N GLY A 88 23.75 22.60 1.46
CA GLY A 88 22.63 23.03 2.31
C GLY A 88 21.25 22.68 1.76
N GLU A 89 21.18 21.75 0.79
CA GLU A 89 19.94 21.28 0.19
C GLU A 89 19.59 19.90 0.74
N HIS A 90 18.33 19.72 1.10
CA HIS A 90 17.82 18.51 1.73
C HIS A 90 16.60 18.00 0.99
N HIS A 91 16.43 16.69 0.95
CA HIS A 91 15.22 16.03 0.46
C HIS A 91 14.56 15.28 1.61
N VAL A 92 13.27 15.52 1.77
CA VAL A 92 12.44 14.79 2.72
C VAL A 92 11.31 14.06 2.01
N LEU A 93 11.04 12.84 2.46
CA LEU A 93 9.84 12.07 2.15
C LEU A 93 9.18 11.67 3.48
N PHE A 94 7.98 12.18 3.73
CA PHE A 94 7.11 11.64 4.78
C PHE A 94 6.15 10.63 4.17
N PHE A 95 5.86 9.55 4.88
CA PHE A 95 4.98 8.51 4.36
C PHE A 95 4.19 7.79 5.45
N LYS A 96 3.00 7.31 5.06
CA LYS A 96 2.14 6.49 5.90
C LYS A 96 2.69 5.07 5.96
N ARG A 97 3.10 4.62 7.16
CA ARG A 97 3.69 3.29 7.37
C ARG A 97 2.65 2.16 7.37
N GLN A 98 1.47 2.41 7.94
CA GLN A 98 0.42 1.41 8.10
C GLN A 98 -0.73 1.52 7.09
N ASP A 99 -1.59 0.52 7.12
CA ASP A 99 -2.79 0.35 6.31
C ASP A 99 -3.98 1.27 6.70
N SER A 100 -5.15 1.05 6.13
CA SER A 100 -6.34 1.90 6.31
C SER A 100 -7.10 1.70 7.62
N CYS A 101 -6.51 1.03 8.61
CA CYS A 101 -6.91 1.10 10.02
C CYS A 101 -6.67 2.49 10.65
N HIS A 102 -6.05 3.41 9.90
CA HIS A 102 -5.71 4.75 10.37
C HIS A 102 -5.92 5.82 9.30
N GLU A 103 -6.22 7.04 9.74
CA GLU A 103 -6.13 8.25 8.91
C GLU A 103 -5.04 9.20 9.46
N MET A 104 -4.26 9.81 8.56
CA MET A 104 -3.39 10.94 8.91
C MET A 104 -3.89 12.21 8.21
N HIS A 105 -4.24 13.22 9.00
CA HIS A 105 -4.71 14.52 8.53
C HIS A 105 -3.55 15.52 8.55
N ILE A 106 -3.05 15.92 7.38
CA ILE A 106 -1.83 16.73 7.29
C ILE A 106 -2.17 18.22 7.44
N LEU A 107 -1.70 18.86 8.52
CA LEU A 107 -1.95 20.28 8.83
C LEU A 107 -0.87 21.23 8.28
N GLY A 108 0.17 20.67 7.66
CA GLY A 108 1.25 21.41 7.01
C GLY A 108 2.62 21.15 7.59
N PHE A 109 3.57 21.95 7.14
CA PHE A 109 4.99 21.78 7.45
C PHE A 109 5.61 23.11 7.86
N GLU A 110 6.78 23.07 8.46
CA GLU A 110 7.57 24.27 8.74
C GLU A 110 9.05 23.97 8.54
N ILE A 111 9.77 24.88 7.89
CA ILE A 111 11.23 24.85 7.80
C ILE A 111 11.81 26.09 8.49
N GLU A 112 13.13 26.14 8.69
CA GLU A 112 13.84 27.29 9.30
C GLU A 112 13.42 28.65 8.69
N ASP A 113 13.40 29.70 9.50
CA ASP A 113 13.12 31.05 8.99
C ASP A 113 14.22 31.51 8.02
N GLY A 114 13.79 31.99 6.84
CA GLY A 114 14.69 32.36 5.75
C GLY A 114 15.11 31.20 4.84
N ALA A 115 14.77 29.96 5.18
CA ALA A 115 14.93 28.82 4.31
C ALA A 115 14.00 28.86 3.08
N LYS A 116 14.29 28.00 2.09
CA LYS A 116 13.57 27.97 0.82
C LYS A 116 13.11 26.57 0.48
N LEU A 117 11.93 26.48 -0.13
CA LEU A 117 11.52 25.30 -0.90
C LEU A 117 12.15 25.34 -2.29
N LEU A 118 12.73 24.21 -2.69
CA LEU A 118 13.42 24.02 -3.96
C LEU A 118 12.54 23.21 -4.91
N GLU A 119 12.83 23.29 -6.21
CA GLU A 119 12.12 22.47 -7.19
C GLU A 119 12.54 21.01 -7.05
N LEU A 120 11.56 20.13 -7.15
CA LEU A 120 11.81 18.71 -7.28
C LEU A 120 12.07 18.34 -8.75
N PRO A 121 12.82 17.25 -9.03
CA PRO A 121 12.86 16.68 -10.37
C PRO A 121 11.47 16.18 -10.79
N ASP A 122 11.24 15.98 -12.08
CA ASP A 122 9.98 15.40 -12.57
C ASP A 122 9.69 14.04 -11.92
N ALA A 123 8.40 13.75 -11.76
CA ALA A 123 7.96 12.45 -11.26
C ALA A 123 8.23 11.33 -12.28
N GLN A 124 8.39 10.11 -11.76
CA GLN A 124 8.49 8.92 -12.60
C GLN A 124 7.26 8.81 -13.50
N THR A 125 7.43 8.55 -14.78
CA THR A 125 6.30 8.37 -15.72
C THR A 125 5.56 7.05 -15.50
N ARG A 126 6.32 6.08 -15.01
CA ARG A 126 5.96 4.74 -14.62
C ARG A 126 5.03 4.75 -13.39
N LYS A 127 3.89 4.06 -13.45
CA LYS A 127 2.85 4.01 -12.41
C LYS A 127 2.34 2.59 -12.18
N ILE A 128 2.27 2.20 -10.91
CA ILE A 128 1.75 0.92 -10.45
C ILE A 128 0.62 1.18 -9.45
N GLU A 129 -0.47 0.42 -9.54
CA GLU A 129 -1.48 0.38 -8.49
C GLU A 129 -1.59 -1.04 -7.93
N VAL A 130 -1.60 -1.18 -6.61
CA VAL A 130 -1.71 -2.46 -5.92
C VAL A 130 -3.06 -2.54 -5.20
N TYR A 131 -3.73 -3.67 -5.30
CA TYR A 131 -4.90 -4.03 -4.51
C TYR A 131 -4.52 -5.25 -3.69
N GLY A 132 -4.40 -5.09 -2.38
CA GLY A 132 -3.77 -6.12 -1.57
C GLY A 132 -4.17 -6.10 -0.10
N ASP A 133 -3.52 -6.97 0.66
CA ASP A 133 -3.79 -7.18 2.08
C ASP A 133 -2.66 -6.65 2.98
N SER A 134 -2.52 -7.20 4.18
CA SER A 134 -1.47 -6.88 5.15
C SER A 134 -0.05 -7.00 4.60
N VAL A 135 0.22 -8.00 3.75
CA VAL A 135 1.55 -8.20 3.15
C VAL A 135 1.87 -7.07 2.19
N SER A 136 0.86 -6.60 1.43
CA SER A 136 1.00 -5.43 0.54
C SER A 136 1.22 -4.15 1.33
N ALA A 137 0.52 -3.99 2.46
CA ALA A 137 0.67 -2.85 3.36
C ALA A 137 2.02 -2.81 4.11
N GLY A 138 2.79 -3.91 4.08
CA GLY A 138 4.06 -4.03 4.79
C GLY A 138 3.91 -4.28 6.28
N GLU A 139 2.85 -5.00 6.69
CA GLU A 139 2.61 -5.34 8.07
C GLU A 139 3.76 -6.19 8.65
N VAL A 140 4.22 -5.82 9.85
CA VAL A 140 5.25 -6.56 10.62
C VAL A 140 6.60 -6.77 9.89
N THR A 141 6.88 -6.00 8.84
CA THR A 141 8.07 -6.18 8.00
C THR A 141 9.38 -5.97 8.76
N GLU A 142 9.41 -5.07 9.76
CA GLU A 142 10.61 -4.74 10.52
C GLU A 142 10.98 -5.78 11.59
N ALA A 143 10.13 -6.78 11.87
CA ALA A 143 10.41 -7.83 12.85
C ALA A 143 11.41 -8.89 12.33
N VAL A 144 12.60 -8.45 11.90
CA VAL A 144 13.61 -9.28 11.21
C VAL A 144 14.09 -10.49 12.02
N ASP A 145 14.06 -10.44 13.36
CA ASP A 145 14.40 -11.57 14.22
C ASP A 145 13.35 -12.72 14.16
N TYR A 146 12.21 -12.44 13.52
CA TYR A 146 11.08 -13.34 13.29
C TYR A 146 10.94 -13.75 11.81
N THR A 147 12.00 -13.69 11.01
CA THR A 147 12.02 -14.27 9.65
C THR A 147 11.74 -15.77 9.69
N GLY A 148 10.83 -16.24 8.82
CA GLY A 148 10.37 -17.64 8.79
C GLY A 148 9.61 -18.09 10.04
N LYS A 149 9.00 -17.15 10.79
CA LYS A 149 8.25 -17.42 12.04
C LYS A 149 6.93 -16.66 12.06
N THR A 150 6.03 -17.12 12.93
CA THR A 150 4.80 -16.41 13.27
C THR A 150 5.12 -15.02 13.82
N ASP A 151 4.14 -14.12 13.73
CA ASP A 151 4.33 -12.75 14.21
C ASP A 151 4.61 -12.68 15.71
N PRO A 152 5.48 -11.76 16.15
CA PRO A 152 5.60 -11.43 17.57
C PRO A 152 4.33 -10.74 18.06
N GLU A 153 4.17 -10.59 19.37
CA GLU A 153 3.22 -9.63 19.91
C GLU A 153 3.68 -8.19 19.59
N HIS A 154 2.78 -7.34 19.08
CA HIS A 154 3.07 -5.94 18.79
C HIS A 154 1.79 -5.08 18.81
N GLN A 155 1.97 -3.77 18.65
CA GLN A 155 0.88 -2.80 18.54
C GLN A 155 1.04 -1.98 17.26
N GLY A 156 1.34 -2.65 16.14
CA GLY A 156 1.58 -2.01 14.83
C GLY A 156 2.97 -1.39 14.59
N GLY A 157 3.84 -1.29 15.60
CA GLY A 157 5.15 -0.63 15.48
C GLY A 157 6.13 -1.28 14.48
N TYR A 158 5.99 -2.58 14.18
CA TYR A 158 6.82 -3.27 13.19
C TYR A 158 6.37 -3.08 11.74
N SER A 159 5.18 -2.50 11.52
CA SER A 159 4.63 -2.32 10.19
C SER A 159 5.27 -1.12 9.51
N ASN A 160 5.70 -1.30 8.25
CA ASN A 160 6.38 -0.30 7.47
C ASN A 160 6.20 -0.55 5.96
N SER A 161 5.30 0.22 5.35
CA SER A 161 5.02 0.20 3.92
C SER A 161 6.25 0.44 3.03
N TRP A 162 7.28 1.17 3.50
CA TRP A 162 8.52 1.33 2.72
C TRP A 162 9.21 -0.01 2.44
N TYR A 163 9.07 -0.95 3.37
CA TYR A 163 9.61 -2.30 3.26
C TYR A 163 8.60 -3.34 2.77
N SER A 164 7.39 -2.91 2.36
CA SER A 164 6.46 -3.83 1.70
C SER A 164 7.03 -4.25 0.35
N TYR A 165 6.66 -5.45 -0.10
CA TYR A 165 7.07 -5.91 -1.42
C TYR A 165 6.51 -4.98 -2.52
N ALA A 166 5.32 -4.41 -2.29
CA ALA A 166 4.65 -3.51 -3.21
C ALA A 166 5.50 -2.26 -3.48
N TRP A 167 5.92 -1.55 -2.43
CA TRP A 167 6.74 -0.35 -2.63
C TRP A 167 8.18 -0.68 -3.03
N MET A 168 8.75 -1.78 -2.55
CA MET A 168 10.05 -2.26 -3.04
C MET A 168 10.02 -2.53 -4.55
N THR A 169 8.97 -3.20 -5.05
CA THR A 169 8.77 -3.49 -6.49
C THR A 169 8.69 -2.19 -7.28
N ALA A 170 7.85 -1.23 -6.85
CA ALA A 170 7.73 0.05 -7.53
C ALA A 170 9.07 0.81 -7.58
N ARG A 171 9.85 0.79 -6.50
CA ARG A 171 11.19 1.40 -6.46
C ARG A 171 12.18 0.69 -7.38
N MET A 172 12.18 -0.65 -7.44
CA MET A 172 13.02 -1.42 -8.37
C MET A 172 12.70 -1.11 -9.84
N LEU A 173 11.42 -0.83 -10.14
CA LEU A 173 10.96 -0.50 -11.48
C LEU A 173 11.01 1.00 -11.81
N ASN A 174 11.51 1.84 -10.89
CA ASN A 174 11.48 3.30 -10.96
C ASN A 174 10.07 3.83 -11.30
N ALA A 175 9.08 3.39 -10.52
CA ALA A 175 7.67 3.70 -10.70
C ALA A 175 7.08 4.42 -9.47
N GLN A 176 6.08 5.26 -9.71
CA GLN A 176 5.15 5.71 -8.69
C GLN A 176 4.25 4.54 -8.26
N ILE A 177 3.67 4.63 -7.06
CA ILE A 177 2.77 3.60 -6.53
C ILE A 177 1.54 4.21 -5.85
N HIS A 178 0.38 3.64 -6.12
CA HIS A 178 -0.80 3.71 -5.24
C HIS A 178 -1.03 2.32 -4.64
N ASP A 179 -1.08 2.18 -3.32
CA ASP A 179 -1.16 0.88 -2.65
C ASP A 179 -2.46 0.75 -1.84
N ILE A 180 -3.48 0.14 -2.45
CA ILE A 180 -4.82 -0.01 -1.90
C ILE A 180 -4.85 -1.28 -1.08
N ALA A 181 -4.15 -1.22 0.06
CA ALA A 181 -3.92 -2.36 0.93
C ALA A 181 -4.50 -2.19 2.33
N GLN A 182 -5.10 -3.26 2.85
CA GLN A 182 -5.72 -3.31 4.16
C GLN A 182 -5.41 -4.65 4.85
N GLY A 183 -4.84 -4.62 6.05
CA GLY A 183 -4.56 -5.81 6.83
C GLY A 183 -5.84 -6.61 7.10
N GLY A 184 -5.77 -7.92 6.86
CA GLY A 184 -6.89 -8.84 7.03
C GLY A 184 -8.01 -8.75 6.00
N ILE A 185 -7.90 -7.90 4.96
CA ILE A 185 -8.95 -7.78 3.93
C ILE A 185 -8.99 -9.03 3.04
N ALA A 186 -10.18 -9.54 2.79
CA ALA A 186 -10.48 -10.58 1.81
C ALA A 186 -10.96 -9.96 0.49
N LEU A 187 -11.22 -10.77 -0.56
CA LEU A 187 -11.96 -10.28 -1.72
C LEU A 187 -13.39 -9.92 -1.33
N LEU A 188 -14.07 -10.87 -0.71
CA LEU A 188 -15.51 -10.84 -0.46
C LEU A 188 -15.85 -10.09 0.83
N ASP A 189 -16.98 -9.36 0.80
CA ASP A 189 -17.60 -8.89 2.04
C ASP A 189 -18.00 -10.09 2.93
N GLY A 190 -17.85 -9.95 4.25
CA GLY A 190 -18.13 -11.02 5.23
C GLY A 190 -17.05 -12.12 5.34
N GLN A 191 -15.89 -11.95 4.73
CA GLN A 191 -14.73 -12.84 4.85
C GLN A 191 -13.47 -12.08 5.29
N GLY A 192 -12.45 -12.82 5.75
CA GLY A 192 -11.21 -12.25 6.27
C GLY A 192 -11.33 -11.74 7.71
N TRP A 193 -10.31 -11.02 8.15
CA TRP A 193 -10.15 -10.59 9.54
C TRP A 193 -10.46 -9.11 9.77
N PHE A 194 -10.49 -8.29 8.72
CA PHE A 194 -10.77 -6.87 8.86
C PHE A 194 -12.23 -6.64 9.22
N HIS A 195 -12.49 -5.97 10.35
CA HIS A 195 -13.85 -5.61 10.82
C HIS A 195 -14.76 -6.79 11.19
N GLU A 196 -14.22 -7.94 11.60
CA GLU A 196 -15.06 -9.06 12.10
C GLU A 196 -15.99 -8.59 13.25
N PRO A 197 -17.31 -8.91 13.22
CA PRO A 197 -18.03 -9.82 12.30
C PRO A 197 -18.70 -9.16 11.08
N ASP A 198 -18.49 -7.87 10.86
CA ASP A 198 -19.05 -7.10 9.75
C ASP A 198 -17.98 -6.81 8.69
N GLN A 199 -17.28 -7.86 8.24
CA GLN A 199 -16.10 -7.71 7.39
C GLN A 199 -16.40 -6.98 6.08
N ILE A 200 -15.49 -6.07 5.73
CA ILE A 200 -15.52 -5.33 4.46
C ILE A 200 -14.41 -5.89 3.57
N GLY A 201 -14.79 -6.38 2.40
CA GLY A 201 -13.90 -6.95 1.39
C GLY A 201 -13.38 -5.93 0.37
N MET A 202 -12.40 -6.35 -0.40
CA MET A 202 -11.80 -5.55 -1.47
C MET A 202 -12.84 -5.19 -2.54
N GLU A 203 -13.85 -6.02 -2.78
CA GLU A 203 -14.92 -5.72 -3.75
C GLU A 203 -15.76 -4.48 -3.39
N SER A 204 -15.77 -4.11 -2.11
CA SER A 204 -16.39 -2.89 -1.58
C SER A 204 -15.39 -1.74 -1.41
N ALA A 205 -14.12 -2.03 -1.11
CA ALA A 205 -13.08 -1.04 -0.84
C ALA A 205 -12.39 -0.47 -2.10
N TRP A 206 -12.26 -1.27 -3.18
CA TRP A 206 -11.35 -0.99 -4.30
C TRP A 206 -11.52 0.37 -4.99
N ASN A 207 -12.72 0.95 -5.01
CA ASN A 207 -13.00 2.22 -5.67
C ASN A 207 -13.13 3.39 -4.69
N LYS A 208 -12.61 3.25 -3.46
CA LYS A 208 -12.74 4.26 -2.41
C LYS A 208 -11.41 4.93 -2.08
N ILE A 209 -11.53 6.14 -1.55
CA ILE A 209 -10.50 6.75 -0.69
C ILE A 209 -10.75 6.27 0.75
N ARG A 210 -11.93 6.55 1.31
CA ARG A 210 -12.38 6.03 2.61
C ARG A 210 -13.43 4.94 2.40
N PHE A 211 -13.08 3.70 2.73
CA PHE A 211 -14.02 2.57 2.83
C PHE A 211 -14.33 2.19 4.29
N ASN A 212 -13.44 2.54 5.21
CA ASN A 212 -13.62 2.30 6.64
C ASN A 212 -14.62 3.30 7.24
N LYS A 213 -15.79 2.79 7.65
CA LYS A 213 -16.91 3.60 8.19
C LYS A 213 -16.61 4.23 9.54
N THR A 214 -15.64 3.71 10.30
CA THR A 214 -15.26 4.23 11.61
C THR A 214 -14.74 5.67 11.52
N PHE A 215 -14.18 6.07 10.37
CA PHE A 215 -13.62 7.40 10.18
C PHE A 215 -14.56 8.42 9.53
N GLY A 216 -15.76 8.01 9.14
CA GLY A 216 -16.79 8.89 8.59
C GLY A 216 -17.48 8.33 7.35
N GLU A 217 -18.09 9.22 6.56
CA GLU A 217 -18.77 8.84 5.33
C GLU A 217 -17.79 8.27 4.30
N LEU A 218 -18.26 7.26 3.55
CA LEU A 218 -17.52 6.65 2.46
C LEU A 218 -17.20 7.69 1.39
N THR A 219 -15.99 7.65 0.84
CA THR A 219 -15.56 8.57 -0.23
C THR A 219 -15.06 7.79 -1.43
N GLU A 220 -15.59 8.10 -2.61
CA GLU A 220 -15.20 7.47 -3.87
C GLU A 220 -13.86 8.01 -4.37
N TRP A 221 -13.09 7.16 -5.07
CA TRP A 221 -11.89 7.56 -5.79
C TRP A 221 -12.23 7.98 -7.22
N ASP A 222 -11.69 9.12 -7.66
CA ASP A 222 -11.73 9.52 -9.07
C ASP A 222 -10.54 8.90 -9.81
N PHE A 223 -10.84 7.86 -10.59
CA PHE A 223 -9.86 7.11 -11.37
C PHE A 223 -9.15 7.92 -12.47
N ASN A 224 -9.62 9.13 -12.79
CA ASN A 224 -8.91 10.02 -13.71
C ASN A 224 -7.65 10.65 -13.09
N GLN A 225 -7.50 10.62 -11.76
CA GLN A 225 -6.34 11.18 -11.07
C GLN A 225 -5.09 10.31 -11.22
N TYR A 226 -5.24 9.00 -11.43
CA TYR A 226 -4.12 8.07 -11.55
C TYR A 226 -4.45 6.91 -12.47
N THR A 227 -3.76 6.84 -13.61
CA THR A 227 -3.86 5.71 -14.55
C THR A 227 -2.55 4.91 -14.51
N PRO A 228 -2.53 3.72 -13.88
CA PRO A 228 -1.35 2.87 -13.84
C PRO A 228 -1.13 2.14 -15.16
N GLN A 229 0.13 1.81 -15.44
CA GLN A 229 0.46 0.85 -16.50
C GLN A 229 0.43 -0.60 -15.99
N VAL A 230 0.63 -0.80 -14.68
CA VAL A 230 0.56 -2.11 -14.01
C VAL A 230 -0.41 -2.04 -12.86
N VAL A 231 -1.32 -3.01 -12.80
CA VAL A 231 -2.16 -3.24 -11.63
C VAL A 231 -1.75 -4.58 -11.02
N VAL A 232 -1.40 -4.60 -9.75
CA VAL A 232 -1.14 -5.83 -9.01
C VAL A 232 -2.37 -6.15 -8.16
N VAL A 233 -2.90 -7.36 -8.28
CA VAL A 233 -4.00 -7.86 -7.45
C VAL A 233 -3.46 -9.00 -6.59
N ALA A 234 -3.27 -8.72 -5.32
CA ALA A 234 -2.68 -9.61 -4.33
C ALA A 234 -3.70 -9.92 -3.22
N ILE A 235 -4.84 -10.49 -3.61
CA ILE A 235 -5.97 -10.82 -2.73
C ILE A 235 -6.39 -12.27 -2.97
N GLY A 236 -6.84 -12.94 -1.91
CA GLY A 236 -7.43 -14.28 -1.97
C GLY A 236 -7.08 -15.13 -0.76
N GLN A 237 -5.84 -15.03 -0.27
CA GLN A 237 -5.38 -15.87 0.84
C GLN A 237 -6.18 -15.66 2.14
N ASN A 238 -6.77 -14.47 2.35
CA ASN A 238 -7.56 -14.16 3.54
C ASN A 238 -9.04 -14.60 3.45
N ASP A 239 -9.52 -14.94 2.26
CA ASP A 239 -10.88 -15.47 2.07
C ASP A 239 -11.03 -16.89 2.68
N ASN A 240 -9.94 -17.48 3.16
CA ASN A 240 -9.96 -18.72 3.94
C ASN A 240 -10.54 -18.57 5.35
N HIS A 241 -10.74 -17.34 5.84
CA HIS A 241 -11.37 -17.08 7.13
C HIS A 241 -12.81 -16.60 6.95
N PRO A 242 -13.79 -17.18 7.68
CA PRO A 242 -13.62 -18.08 8.83
C PRO A 242 -13.50 -19.58 8.49
N PHE A 243 -13.62 -19.97 7.22
CA PHE A 243 -13.57 -21.38 6.82
C PHE A 243 -12.90 -21.51 5.45
N ASP A 244 -11.87 -22.36 5.34
CA ASP A 244 -11.11 -22.57 4.11
C ASP A 244 -11.84 -23.50 3.13
N TYR A 245 -12.93 -23.00 2.56
CA TYR A 245 -13.75 -23.77 1.61
C TYR A 245 -13.01 -24.08 0.30
N MET A 246 -11.96 -23.31 -0.04
CA MET A 246 -11.19 -23.53 -1.27
C MET A 246 -10.33 -24.78 -1.16
N SER A 247 -9.70 -24.99 0.01
CA SER A 247 -8.92 -26.19 0.31
C SER A 247 -9.82 -27.42 0.56
N GLU A 248 -10.89 -27.26 1.35
CA GLU A 248 -11.75 -28.38 1.78
C GLU A 248 -12.56 -29.03 0.65
N ASP A 249 -13.20 -28.20 -0.21
CA ASP A 249 -13.90 -28.68 -1.40
C ASP A 249 -13.87 -27.62 -2.49
N TYR A 250 -12.85 -27.71 -3.36
CA TYR A 250 -12.60 -26.79 -4.47
C TYR A 250 -13.80 -26.62 -5.43
N MET A 251 -14.71 -27.60 -5.46
CA MET A 251 -15.89 -27.61 -6.33
C MET A 251 -17.18 -27.23 -5.59
N CYS A 252 -17.10 -26.86 -4.30
CA CYS A 252 -18.27 -26.41 -3.55
C CYS A 252 -18.80 -25.07 -4.08
N GLU A 253 -20.05 -24.77 -3.73
CA GLU A 253 -20.75 -23.55 -4.15
C GLU A 253 -19.98 -22.27 -3.77
N LYS A 254 -19.38 -22.23 -2.58
CA LYS A 254 -18.60 -21.06 -2.11
C LYS A 254 -17.33 -20.85 -2.93
N ALA A 255 -16.60 -21.91 -3.25
CA ALA A 255 -15.40 -21.85 -4.08
C ALA A 255 -15.71 -21.38 -5.51
N ILE A 256 -16.83 -21.84 -6.07
CA ILE A 256 -17.32 -21.38 -7.38
C ILE A 256 -17.68 -19.89 -7.32
N LEU A 257 -18.46 -19.47 -6.31
CA LEU A 257 -18.87 -18.08 -6.14
C LEU A 257 -17.67 -17.15 -5.96
N TRP A 258 -16.66 -17.55 -5.20
CA TRP A 258 -15.44 -16.75 -5.05
C TRP A 258 -14.76 -16.49 -6.41
N ARG A 259 -14.62 -17.52 -7.26
CA ARG A 259 -14.03 -17.37 -8.61
C ARG A 259 -14.88 -16.47 -9.51
N GLU A 260 -16.20 -16.51 -9.39
CA GLU A 260 -17.11 -15.60 -10.10
C GLU A 260 -16.90 -14.15 -9.66
N HIS A 261 -16.82 -13.88 -8.35
CA HIS A 261 -16.56 -12.55 -7.83
C HIS A 261 -15.16 -12.04 -8.19
N TYR A 262 -14.13 -12.90 -8.14
CA TYR A 262 -12.78 -12.52 -8.56
C TYR A 262 -12.76 -12.16 -10.06
N THR A 263 -13.48 -12.92 -10.88
CA THR A 263 -13.69 -12.62 -12.31
C THR A 263 -14.33 -11.25 -12.51
N GLU A 264 -15.41 -10.94 -11.79
CA GLU A 264 -16.08 -9.64 -11.87
C GLU A 264 -15.21 -8.49 -11.35
N PHE A 265 -14.38 -8.74 -10.33
CA PHE A 265 -13.42 -7.77 -9.84
C PHE A 265 -12.37 -7.42 -10.90
N LEU A 266 -11.79 -8.41 -11.57
CA LEU A 266 -10.86 -8.17 -12.68
C LEU A 266 -11.52 -7.45 -13.85
N LYS A 267 -12.80 -7.74 -14.16
CA LYS A 267 -13.56 -7.00 -15.18
C LYS A 267 -13.75 -5.52 -14.83
N LYS A 268 -14.07 -5.21 -13.57
CA LYS A 268 -14.16 -3.82 -13.07
C LYS A 268 -12.82 -3.10 -13.27
N LEU A 269 -11.71 -3.72 -12.88
CA LEU A 269 -10.38 -3.16 -13.08
C LEU A 269 -10.05 -2.96 -14.56
N ARG A 270 -10.34 -3.93 -15.42
CA ARG A 270 -10.14 -3.80 -16.87
C ARG A 270 -10.98 -2.68 -17.48
N GLN A 271 -12.22 -2.50 -17.02
CA GLN A 271 -13.10 -1.42 -17.51
C GLN A 271 -12.50 -0.04 -17.21
N VAL A 272 -11.94 0.12 -16.01
CA VAL A 272 -11.35 1.39 -15.59
C VAL A 272 -9.94 1.59 -16.16
N TYR A 273 -9.17 0.52 -16.29
CA TYR A 273 -7.80 0.51 -16.81
C TYR A 273 -7.68 -0.35 -18.07
N PRO A 274 -8.23 0.09 -19.22
CA PRO A 274 -8.31 -0.72 -20.43
C PRO A 274 -6.93 -1.10 -21.02
N LYS A 275 -5.87 -0.38 -20.65
CA LYS A 275 -4.51 -0.60 -21.17
C LYS A 275 -3.57 -1.27 -20.17
N ALA A 276 -3.89 -1.29 -18.87
CA ALA A 276 -2.96 -1.76 -17.85
C ALA A 276 -2.69 -3.28 -17.98
N SER A 277 -1.49 -3.70 -17.64
CA SER A 277 -1.21 -5.12 -17.40
C SER A 277 -1.64 -5.43 -15.97
N ILE A 278 -2.56 -6.39 -15.80
CA ILE A 278 -3.06 -6.82 -14.49
C ILE A 278 -2.30 -8.10 -14.11
N VAL A 279 -1.59 -8.05 -13.00
CA VAL A 279 -0.82 -9.17 -12.46
C VAL A 279 -1.53 -9.64 -11.19
N CYS A 280 -2.15 -10.81 -11.26
CA CYS A 280 -2.71 -11.48 -10.10
C CYS A 280 -1.60 -12.28 -9.41
N CYS A 281 -1.65 -12.37 -8.09
CA CYS A 281 -0.76 -13.20 -7.29
C CYS A 281 -1.35 -13.43 -5.90
N THR A 282 -0.86 -14.43 -5.20
CA THR A 282 -0.91 -14.48 -3.72
C THR A 282 0.45 -14.01 -3.19
N THR A 283 0.87 -14.47 -2.01
CA THR A 283 2.11 -14.00 -1.38
C THR A 283 3.01 -15.15 -0.93
N LEU A 284 4.12 -14.83 -0.28
CA LEU A 284 4.97 -15.82 0.35
C LEU A 284 4.45 -16.32 1.72
N LEU A 285 3.38 -15.70 2.24
CA LEU A 285 2.73 -16.11 3.50
C LEU A 285 2.08 -17.49 3.31
N GLU A 286 2.22 -18.37 4.30
CA GLU A 286 1.64 -19.71 4.22
C GLU A 286 0.13 -19.70 3.96
N HIS A 287 -0.28 -20.37 2.89
CA HIS A 287 -1.69 -20.58 2.51
C HIS A 287 -1.82 -21.84 1.65
N ASP A 288 -3.04 -22.34 1.48
CA ASP A 288 -3.29 -23.53 0.67
C ASP A 288 -3.21 -23.22 -0.84
N SER A 289 -2.50 -24.05 -1.59
CA SER A 289 -2.31 -23.89 -3.05
C SER A 289 -3.60 -23.90 -3.88
N SER A 290 -4.72 -24.33 -3.31
CA SER A 290 -6.04 -24.22 -3.94
C SER A 290 -6.44 -22.77 -4.23
N TRP A 291 -5.97 -21.80 -3.45
CA TRP A 291 -6.16 -20.37 -3.73
C TRP A 291 -5.40 -19.92 -4.98
N ASP A 292 -4.15 -20.36 -5.13
CA ASP A 292 -3.37 -20.12 -6.35
C ASP A 292 -4.05 -20.73 -7.58
N LYS A 293 -4.52 -21.97 -7.44
CA LYS A 293 -5.28 -22.64 -8.49
C LYS A 293 -6.55 -21.87 -8.87
N ALA A 294 -7.27 -21.32 -7.89
CA ALA A 294 -8.48 -20.55 -8.14
C ALA A 294 -8.21 -19.28 -8.96
N ILE A 295 -7.13 -18.56 -8.64
CA ILE A 295 -6.69 -17.40 -9.39
C ILE A 295 -6.28 -17.81 -10.82
N ASP A 296 -5.52 -18.89 -10.97
CA ASP A 296 -5.10 -19.39 -12.28
C ASP A 296 -6.30 -19.75 -13.18
N ASP A 297 -7.27 -20.50 -12.64
CA ASP A 297 -8.48 -20.87 -13.36
C ASP A 297 -9.26 -19.61 -13.82
N VAL A 298 -9.34 -18.57 -12.98
CA VAL A 298 -9.99 -17.30 -13.34
C VAL A 298 -9.21 -16.58 -14.45
N VAL A 299 -7.89 -16.42 -14.29
CA VAL A 299 -7.03 -15.75 -15.29
C VAL A 299 -7.09 -16.45 -16.64
N VAL A 300 -7.01 -17.79 -16.67
CA VAL A 300 -7.13 -18.58 -17.90
C VAL A 300 -8.52 -18.42 -18.52
N SER A 301 -9.60 -18.48 -17.72
CA SER A 301 -10.97 -18.38 -18.23
C SER A 301 -11.31 -17.00 -18.81
N MET A 302 -10.69 -15.94 -18.28
CA MET A 302 -10.86 -14.57 -18.76
C MET A 302 -10.33 -14.38 -20.19
N GLY A 303 -9.29 -15.14 -20.59
CA GLY A 303 -8.70 -15.06 -21.93
C GLY A 303 -8.11 -13.69 -22.30
N ASP A 304 -7.97 -12.77 -21.33
CA ASP A 304 -7.39 -11.46 -21.52
C ASP A 304 -5.87 -11.56 -21.44
N ARG A 305 -5.21 -11.38 -22.58
CA ARG A 305 -3.75 -11.40 -22.76
C ARG A 305 -2.96 -10.36 -21.96
N LYS A 306 -3.63 -9.38 -21.34
CA LYS A 306 -3.01 -8.42 -20.40
C LYS A 306 -3.40 -8.71 -18.94
N ILE A 307 -3.97 -9.87 -18.65
CA ILE A 307 -4.16 -10.39 -17.29
C ILE A 307 -3.30 -11.64 -17.17
N SER A 308 -2.48 -11.72 -16.12
CA SER A 308 -1.58 -12.84 -15.89
C SER A 308 -1.50 -13.19 -14.41
N HIS A 309 -0.99 -14.39 -14.12
CA HIS A 309 -0.80 -14.89 -12.77
C HIS A 309 0.69 -15.09 -12.48
N CYS A 310 1.21 -14.36 -11.49
CA CYS A 310 2.59 -14.50 -11.04
C CYS A 310 2.65 -15.46 -9.84
N ILE A 311 3.38 -16.57 -10.00
CA ILE A 311 3.66 -17.53 -8.93
C ILE A 311 5.13 -17.39 -8.51
N PHE A 312 5.34 -17.09 -7.24
CA PHE A 312 6.68 -16.95 -6.67
C PHE A 312 7.34 -18.31 -6.40
N LYS A 313 8.66 -18.31 -6.26
CA LYS A 313 9.42 -19.54 -5.97
C LYS A 313 9.02 -20.21 -4.65
N ARG A 314 8.70 -19.42 -3.63
CA ARG A 314 8.23 -19.87 -2.30
C ARG A 314 6.78 -19.43 -2.03
N ASN A 315 5.97 -19.34 -3.08
CA ASN A 315 4.56 -18.98 -2.99
C ASN A 315 3.84 -19.84 -1.96
N GLY A 316 3.09 -19.22 -1.05
CA GLY A 316 2.29 -19.93 -0.06
C GLY A 316 3.05 -20.81 0.94
N ALA A 317 4.38 -20.70 1.02
CA ALA A 317 5.21 -21.67 1.73
C ALA A 317 6.48 -21.07 2.36
N ALA A 318 6.64 -19.74 2.40
CA ALA A 318 7.86 -19.15 2.92
C ALA A 318 7.84 -18.97 4.43
N THR A 319 6.74 -18.48 4.98
CA THR A 319 6.66 -18.08 6.39
C THR A 319 5.23 -18.25 6.95
N PRO A 320 5.08 -18.73 8.19
CA PRO A 320 3.79 -18.90 8.86
C PRO A 320 3.22 -17.60 9.47
N GLY A 321 3.95 -16.50 9.39
CA GLY A 321 3.51 -15.15 9.76
C GLY A 321 3.92 -14.14 8.69
N HIS A 322 3.57 -12.86 8.87
CA HIS A 322 3.83 -11.84 7.85
C HIS A 322 5.30 -11.81 7.38
N LEU A 323 5.51 -11.42 6.12
CA LEU A 323 6.85 -11.37 5.53
C LEU A 323 7.71 -10.31 6.22
N ARG A 324 8.95 -10.67 6.57
CA ARG A 324 9.97 -9.72 7.05
C ARG A 324 10.74 -9.12 5.89
N ILE A 325 11.51 -8.06 6.13
CA ILE A 325 12.34 -7.38 5.12
C ILE A 325 13.07 -8.33 4.13
N PRO A 326 13.75 -9.43 4.56
CA PRO A 326 14.39 -10.33 3.60
C PRO A 326 13.41 -11.06 2.67
N GLU A 327 12.23 -11.44 3.17
CA GLU A 327 11.19 -12.15 2.42
C GLU A 327 10.40 -11.20 1.52
N THR A 328 10.10 -9.98 1.98
CA THR A 328 9.50 -8.95 1.11
C THR A 328 10.44 -8.54 -0.01
N TYR A 329 11.75 -8.47 0.26
CA TYR A 329 12.76 -8.22 -0.78
C TYR A 329 12.84 -9.37 -1.80
N GLU A 330 12.78 -10.63 -1.35
CA GLU A 330 12.69 -11.82 -2.22
C GLU A 330 11.49 -11.70 -3.16
N MET A 331 10.29 -11.48 -2.59
CA MET A 331 9.04 -11.33 -3.34
C MET A 331 9.08 -10.14 -4.31
N ALA A 332 9.57 -8.98 -3.86
CA ALA A 332 9.63 -7.77 -4.67
C ALA A 332 10.55 -7.93 -5.89
N ARG A 333 11.68 -8.60 -5.71
CA ARG A 333 12.63 -8.87 -6.80
C ARG A 333 12.01 -9.79 -7.85
N GLU A 334 11.36 -10.88 -7.41
CA GLU A 334 10.68 -11.79 -8.33
C GLU A 334 9.52 -11.10 -9.06
N LEU A 335 8.73 -10.26 -8.38
CA LEU A 335 7.65 -9.51 -9.00
C LEU A 335 8.16 -8.46 -9.99
N ALA A 336 9.24 -7.74 -9.65
CA ALA A 336 9.86 -6.76 -10.54
C ALA A 336 10.41 -7.43 -11.80
N ASP A 337 11.12 -8.57 -11.65
CA ASP A 337 11.62 -9.37 -12.77
C ASP A 337 10.46 -9.87 -13.63
N TYR A 338 9.36 -10.33 -13.03
CA TYR A 338 8.16 -10.76 -13.76
C TYR A 338 7.56 -9.62 -14.58
N ILE A 339 7.37 -8.44 -13.97
CA ILE A 339 6.77 -7.26 -14.63
C ILE A 339 7.61 -6.76 -15.80
N GLU A 340 8.94 -6.66 -15.66
CA GLU A 340 9.81 -6.24 -16.78
C GLU A 340 9.75 -7.22 -17.97
N ASN A 341 9.48 -8.50 -17.71
CA ASN A 341 9.35 -9.52 -18.75
C ASN A 341 7.98 -9.57 -19.44
N LEU A 342 6.98 -8.81 -18.97
CA LEU A 342 5.65 -8.75 -19.62
C LEU A 342 5.65 -7.99 -20.95
N GLY A 343 6.72 -7.23 -21.26
CA GLY A 343 6.80 -6.47 -22.51
C GLY A 343 5.77 -5.33 -22.61
N ILE A 344 5.51 -4.65 -21.48
CA ILE A 344 4.49 -3.60 -21.37
C ILE A 344 4.82 -2.43 -22.29
N GLU A 345 4.04 -2.25 -23.36
CA GLU A 345 4.25 -1.19 -24.35
C GLU A 345 4.13 0.20 -23.74
N GLU A 346 3.21 0.36 -22.78
CA GLU A 346 2.97 1.61 -22.06
C GLU A 346 4.11 1.99 -21.10
N TRP A 347 5.13 1.14 -20.93
CA TRP A 347 6.28 1.32 -20.04
C TRP A 347 7.48 2.04 -20.66
N LYS A 348 7.40 2.33 -21.96
CA LYS A 348 8.45 2.93 -22.78
C LYS A 348 8.36 4.44 -22.89
#